data_AF-A0A6B3HCS4-F1
#
_entry.id   AF-A0A6B3HCS4-F1
#
_cell.length_a   1.000
_cell.length_b   1.000
_cell.length_c   1.000
_cell.angle_alpha   90.00
_cell.angle_beta   90.00
_cell.angle_gamma   90.00
#
_symmetry.space_group_name_H-M   'P 1'
#
loop_
_entity.id
_entity.type
_entity.pdbx_description
1 polymer ?
#
loop_
_entity_poly.entity_id
_entity_poly.type
_entity_poly.pdbx_seq_one_letter_code
_entity_poly.pdbx_strand_id
1 'polypeptide(L)'
;MSAIRSTQLFFAASQYAAATVTAAIRAGQFGPRAEHRRLLIVSDTSPAPEVGTPLDRMAGFASLRTEFDEVHSWNAFIRPFHPAGWFPREQDTLLWERYLRLAWKLGDGPVEIACESIQANPSSAVAKIFGESPIHLYADGLMSYGPTRSKIDPLIGTRVQRLLHLDLVPGLRPLLMTEFDVEPEVVPTIEFLKVLGELAASAE
;
A
#
# COMPACT_ATOMS: atom_id res chain seq x y z
N MET A 1 -19.25 18.09 16.70
CA MET A 1 -18.38 16.91 16.81
C MET A 1 -17.63 16.79 15.50
N SER A 2 -16.32 17.02 15.48
CA SER A 2 -15.53 16.78 14.26
C SER A 2 -15.68 15.31 13.91
N ALA A 3 -16.07 15.00 12.67
CA ALA A 3 -16.07 13.61 12.20
C ALA A 3 -14.69 12.99 12.49
N ILE A 4 -14.67 11.76 12.99
CA ILE A 4 -13.40 11.06 13.24
C ILE A 4 -12.76 10.81 11.87
N ARG A 5 -11.69 11.57 11.57
CA ARG A 5 -10.89 11.43 10.35
C ARG A 5 -10.27 10.02 10.33
N SER A 6 -10.50 9.21 9.30
CA SER A 6 -9.82 7.91 9.19
C SER A 6 -8.38 8.11 8.73
N THR A 7 -7.52 7.12 9.02
CA THR A 7 -6.14 7.12 8.53
C THR A 7 -5.96 6.04 7.47
N GLN A 8 -5.49 6.43 6.29
CA GLN A 8 -5.18 5.53 5.19
C GLN A 8 -3.67 5.31 5.13
N LEU A 9 -3.25 4.06 5.25
CA LEU A 9 -1.85 3.62 5.15
C LEU A 9 -1.62 3.00 3.77
N PHE A 10 -0.76 3.60 2.97
CA PHE A 10 -0.43 3.12 1.63
C PHE A 10 0.97 2.50 1.65
N PHE A 11 1.11 1.23 1.25
CA PHE A 11 2.38 0.49 1.28
C PHE A 11 2.94 0.28 -0.11
N ALA A 12 4.07 0.93 -0.41
CA ALA A 12 4.72 0.83 -1.72
C ALA A 12 6.19 0.45 -1.58
N ALA A 13 6.62 -0.54 -2.38
CA ALA A 13 8.01 -0.96 -2.50
C ALA A 13 8.71 -0.47 -3.78
N SER A 14 7.99 0.20 -4.69
CA SER A 14 8.55 0.71 -5.94
C SER A 14 7.94 2.05 -6.36
N GLN A 15 8.63 2.77 -7.26
CA GLN A 15 8.07 3.99 -7.86
C GLN A 15 6.83 3.71 -8.71
N TYR A 16 6.78 2.55 -9.37
CA TYR A 16 5.60 2.13 -10.13
C TYR A 16 4.40 1.93 -9.21
N ALA A 17 4.58 1.22 -8.09
CA ALA A 17 3.55 1.04 -7.08
C ALA A 17 3.08 2.37 -6.48
N ALA A 18 4.02 3.25 -6.13
CA ALA A 18 3.72 4.58 -5.62
C ALA A 18 2.97 5.43 -6.67
N ALA A 19 3.33 5.34 -7.95
CA ALA A 19 2.63 6.01 -9.04
C ALA A 19 1.21 5.49 -9.23
N THR A 20 1.02 4.16 -9.21
CA THR A 20 -0.31 3.52 -9.35
C THR A 20 -1.25 3.99 -8.25
N VAL A 21 -0.80 3.96 -6.99
CA VAL A 21 -1.66 4.36 -5.87
C VAL A 21 -1.92 5.87 -5.84
N THR A 22 -0.95 6.68 -6.26
CA THR A 22 -1.13 8.13 -6.46
C THR A 22 -2.19 8.41 -7.52
N ALA A 23 -2.16 7.68 -8.65
CA ALA A 23 -3.17 7.80 -9.69
C ALA A 23 -4.57 7.41 -9.19
N ALA A 24 -4.68 6.33 -8.41
CA ALA A 24 -5.94 5.91 -7.79
C ALA A 24 -6.47 6.95 -6.79
N ILE A 25 -5.58 7.56 -5.98
CA ILE A 25 -5.92 8.66 -5.08
C ILE A 25 -6.48 9.86 -5.86
N ARG A 26 -5.80 10.28 -6.94
CA ARG A 26 -6.21 11.41 -7.78
C ARG A 26 -7.51 11.15 -8.55
N ALA A 27 -7.76 9.89 -8.89
CA ALA A 27 -9.03 9.44 -9.47
C ALA A 27 -10.19 9.42 -8.45
N GLY A 28 -9.95 9.77 -7.19
CA GLY A 28 -10.97 9.80 -6.14
C GLY A 28 -11.31 8.42 -5.57
N GLN A 29 -10.57 7.38 -5.93
CA GLN A 29 -10.87 6.00 -5.53
C GLN A 29 -10.66 5.79 -4.02
N PHE A 30 -9.91 6.68 -3.35
CA PHE A 30 -9.70 6.67 -1.89
C PHE A 30 -10.41 7.80 -1.14
N GLY A 31 -11.51 8.31 -1.70
CA GLY A 31 -12.37 9.31 -1.07
C GLY A 31 -11.76 10.72 -0.96
N PRO A 32 -12.49 11.68 -0.39
CA PRO A 32 -12.04 13.07 -0.28
C PRO A 32 -10.89 13.24 0.73
N ARG A 33 -9.86 14.00 0.38
CA ARG A 33 -8.70 14.27 1.27
C ARG A 33 -9.10 14.86 2.63
N ALA A 34 -10.17 15.65 2.68
CA ALA A 34 -10.65 16.28 3.92
C ALA A 34 -11.09 15.25 4.98
N GLU A 35 -11.47 14.04 4.57
CA GLU A 35 -12.00 12.99 5.44
C GLU A 35 -10.91 12.02 5.93
N HIS A 36 -9.73 12.06 5.32
CA HIS A 36 -8.68 11.06 5.52
C HIS A 36 -7.32 11.69 5.80
N ARG A 37 -6.56 11.16 6.75
CA ARG A 37 -5.12 11.40 6.86
C ARG A 37 -4.40 10.31 6.08
N ARG A 38 -3.47 10.68 5.18
CA ARG A 38 -2.83 9.75 4.24
C ARG A 38 -1.35 9.61 4.55
N LEU A 39 -0.91 8.40 4.87
CA LEU A 39 0.48 8.09 5.14
C LEU A 39 0.99 7.13 4.07
N LEU A 40 2.11 7.47 3.44
CA LEU A 40 2.85 6.54 2.58
C LEU A 40 3.91 5.82 3.41
N ILE A 41 3.85 4.51 3.43
CA ILE A 41 4.81 3.64 4.07
C ILE A 41 5.66 3.01 2.97
N VAL A 42 6.90 3.46 2.87
CA VAL A 42 7.87 2.93 1.90
C VAL A 42 8.60 1.74 2.47
N SER A 43 8.83 0.73 1.64
CA SER A 43 9.62 -0.45 2.01
C SER A 43 10.59 -0.84 0.90
N ASP A 44 11.69 -1.49 1.26
CA ASP A 44 12.60 -2.11 0.30
C ASP A 44 12.92 -3.52 0.78
N THR A 45 12.46 -4.52 0.02
CA THR A 45 12.65 -5.95 0.32
C THR A 45 13.78 -6.59 -0.49
N SER A 46 14.61 -5.80 -1.18
CA SER A 46 15.82 -6.28 -1.85
C SER A 46 16.77 -6.95 -0.85
N PRO A 47 17.69 -7.83 -1.27
CA PRO A 47 18.58 -8.55 -0.33
C PRO A 47 19.49 -7.67 0.54
N ALA A 48 19.77 -6.44 0.11
CA ALA A 48 20.63 -5.48 0.80
C ALA A 48 20.06 -4.06 0.63
N PRO A 49 18.93 -3.74 1.30
CA PRO A 49 18.25 -2.46 1.11
C PRO A 49 19.11 -1.26 1.57
N GLU A 50 20.09 -1.48 2.44
CA GLU A 50 21.00 -0.44 2.95
C GLU A 50 21.97 0.10 1.90
N VAL A 51 22.21 -0.62 0.80
CA VAL A 51 23.06 -0.14 -0.30
C VAL A 51 22.26 0.51 -1.44
N GLY A 52 20.93 0.37 -1.42
CA GLY A 52 20.03 0.97 -2.40
C GLY A 52 19.69 2.43 -2.09
N THR A 53 19.16 3.13 -3.10
CA THR A 53 18.46 4.40 -2.85
C THR A 53 17.04 4.06 -2.39
N PRO A 54 16.62 4.46 -1.18
CA PRO A 54 15.28 4.17 -0.72
C PRO A 54 14.25 4.94 -1.56
N LEU A 55 13.05 4.39 -1.68
CA LEU A 55 11.99 4.91 -2.55
C LEU A 55 11.70 6.40 -2.33
N ASP A 56 11.68 6.84 -1.07
CA ASP A 56 11.42 8.23 -0.67
C ASP A 56 12.54 9.22 -1.04
N ARG A 57 13.66 8.72 -1.56
CA ARG A 57 14.80 9.50 -2.05
C ARG A 57 15.09 9.30 -3.53
N MET A 58 14.31 8.49 -4.24
CA MET A 58 14.48 8.31 -5.67
C MET A 58 14.12 9.59 -6.43
N ALA A 59 14.75 9.79 -7.58
CA ALA A 59 14.46 10.93 -8.46
C ALA A 59 12.97 10.97 -8.82
N GLY A 60 12.39 12.17 -8.80
CA GLY A 60 10.96 12.39 -9.02
C GLY A 60 10.02 12.07 -7.84
N PHE A 61 10.47 11.41 -6.76
CA PHE A 61 9.58 11.07 -5.63
C PHE A 61 8.86 12.28 -5.01
N ALA A 62 9.47 13.46 -5.06
CA ALA A 62 8.90 14.70 -4.54
C ALA A 62 7.53 15.04 -5.15
N SER A 63 7.26 14.68 -6.42
CA SER A 63 5.95 14.90 -7.04
C SER A 63 4.86 14.01 -6.41
N LEU A 64 5.18 12.73 -6.15
CA LEU A 64 4.28 11.78 -5.50
C LEU A 64 4.00 12.15 -4.04
N ARG A 65 5.02 12.67 -3.34
CA ARG A 65 4.94 13.01 -1.91
C ARG A 65 3.76 13.94 -1.58
N THR A 66 3.36 14.79 -2.52
CA THR A 66 2.29 15.78 -2.32
C THR A 66 0.92 15.16 -2.00
N GLU A 67 0.68 13.90 -2.40
CA GLU A 67 -0.56 13.19 -2.09
C GLU A 67 -0.64 12.69 -0.65
N PHE A 68 0.47 12.68 0.08
CA PHE A 68 0.57 12.11 1.42
C PHE A 68 0.89 13.18 2.46
N ASP A 69 0.25 13.10 3.61
CA ASP A 69 0.55 13.99 4.74
C ASP A 69 1.95 13.66 5.30
N GLU A 70 2.28 12.37 5.40
CA GLU A 70 3.55 11.87 5.92
C GLU A 70 4.07 10.67 5.12
N VAL A 71 5.39 10.51 5.12
CA VAL A 71 6.08 9.38 4.52
C VAL A 71 6.92 8.73 5.62
N HIS A 72 6.77 7.42 5.82
CA HIS A 72 7.53 6.66 6.81
C HIS A 72 8.24 5.48 6.14
N SER A 73 9.42 5.12 6.65
CA SER A 73 10.15 3.93 6.22
C SER A 73 9.80 2.73 7.11
N TRP A 74 9.23 1.69 6.51
CA TRP A 74 9.02 0.41 7.19
C TRP A 74 10.34 -0.20 7.62
N ASN A 75 11.34 -0.22 6.73
CA ASN A 75 12.69 -0.75 7.00
C ASN A 75 13.32 -0.11 8.24
N ALA A 76 13.20 1.22 8.39
CA ALA A 76 13.71 1.91 9.56
C ALA A 76 12.93 1.56 10.84
N PHE A 77 11.61 1.41 10.73
CA PHE A 77 10.72 1.13 11.86
C PHE A 77 10.98 -0.25 12.48
N ILE A 78 11.19 -1.28 11.65
CA ILE A 78 11.41 -2.66 12.12
C ILE A 78 12.89 -3.01 12.35
N ARG A 79 13.81 -2.05 12.26
CA ARG A 79 15.24 -2.28 12.46
C ARG A 79 15.47 -2.99 13.82
N PRO A 80 16.34 -4.03 13.90
CA PRO A 80 17.30 -4.51 12.90
C PRO A 80 16.79 -5.62 11.96
N PHE A 81 15.48 -5.84 11.87
CA PHE A 81 14.94 -6.91 11.03
C PHE A 81 14.90 -6.56 9.55
N HIS A 82 15.02 -7.57 8.70
CA HIS A 82 14.85 -7.42 7.25
C HIS A 82 13.36 -7.50 6.89
N PRO A 83 12.81 -6.56 6.10
CA PRO A 83 11.37 -6.48 5.85
C PRO A 83 10.80 -7.69 5.12
N ALA A 84 11.57 -8.35 4.24
CA ALA A 84 11.10 -9.57 3.57
C ALA A 84 10.86 -10.73 4.55
N GLY A 85 11.69 -10.86 5.58
CA GLY A 85 11.68 -12.01 6.50
C GLY A 85 10.99 -11.74 7.84
N TRP A 86 10.67 -10.48 8.14
CA TRP A 86 10.08 -10.11 9.42
C TRP A 86 8.56 -10.27 9.42
N PHE A 87 8.03 -10.90 10.46
CA PHE A 87 6.59 -11.07 10.69
C PHE A 87 6.30 -11.00 12.19
N PRO A 88 5.20 -10.34 12.63
CA PRO A 88 4.86 -10.28 14.05
C PRO A 88 4.54 -11.67 14.60
N ARG A 89 4.92 -11.94 15.85
CA ARG A 89 4.38 -13.10 16.57
C ARG A 89 2.90 -12.87 16.83
N GLU A 90 2.11 -13.94 16.81
CA GLU A 90 0.66 -13.86 16.96
C GLU A 90 0.23 -13.19 18.26
N GLN A 91 0.90 -13.51 19.38
CA GLN A 91 0.63 -12.90 20.68
C GLN A 91 1.04 -11.42 20.78
N ASP A 92 1.86 -10.92 19.85
CA ASP A 92 2.42 -9.57 19.89
C ASP A 92 1.68 -8.60 18.96
N THR A 93 0.69 -9.05 18.18
CA THR A 93 0.00 -8.23 17.16
C THR A 93 -0.61 -6.95 17.73
N LEU A 94 -1.34 -7.05 18.85
CA LEU A 94 -1.93 -5.89 19.53
C LEU A 94 -0.88 -4.91 20.08
N LEU A 95 0.27 -5.44 20.53
CA LEU A 95 1.39 -4.61 20.97
C LEU A 95 2.00 -3.84 19.79
N TRP A 96 2.15 -4.51 18.65
CA TRP A 96 2.62 -3.88 17.41
C TRP A 96 1.65 -2.82 16.90
N GLU A 97 0.34 -3.07 16.96
CA GLU A 97 -0.67 -2.07 16.58
C GLU A 97 -0.54 -0.83 17.47
N ARG A 98 -0.47 -1.02 18.78
CA ARG A 98 -0.29 0.09 19.73
C ARG A 98 1.01 0.85 19.48
N TYR A 99 2.10 0.15 19.18
CA TYR A 99 3.39 0.76 18.90
C TYR A 99 3.36 1.57 17.59
N LEU A 100 2.75 1.04 16.52
CA LEU A 100 2.54 1.77 15.26
C LEU A 100 1.67 3.01 15.44
N ARG A 101 0.56 2.88 16.19
CA ARG A 101 -0.32 4.01 16.52
C ARG A 101 0.42 5.10 17.26
N LEU A 102 1.30 4.75 18.20
CA LEU A 102 2.12 5.70 18.93
C LEU A 102 3.19 6.35 18.03
N ALA A 103 3.96 5.52 17.32
CA ALA A 103 5.10 5.97 16.52
C ALA A 103 4.68 6.88 15.36
N TRP A 104 3.55 6.59 14.72
CA TRP A 104 3.03 7.37 13.59
C TRP A 104 1.87 8.29 13.98
N LYS A 105 1.58 8.40 15.29
CA LYS A 105 0.53 9.24 15.87
C LYS A 105 -0.83 9.00 15.21
N LEU A 106 -1.20 7.75 14.97
CA LEU A 106 -2.45 7.39 14.25
C LEU A 106 -3.71 7.68 15.09
N GLY A 107 -3.57 7.79 16.42
CA GLY A 107 -4.69 7.89 17.35
C GLY A 107 -5.52 6.60 17.38
N ASP A 108 -6.77 6.72 17.84
CA ASP A 108 -7.71 5.58 18.00
C ASP A 108 -8.74 5.50 16.86
N GLY A 109 -8.60 6.33 15.84
CA GLY A 109 -9.50 6.34 14.68
C GLY A 109 -9.35 5.09 13.80
N PRO A 110 -10.28 4.91 12.83
CA PRO A 110 -10.22 3.83 11.87
C PRO A 110 -8.94 3.90 11.05
N VAL A 111 -8.35 2.74 10.77
CA VAL A 111 -7.21 2.59 9.87
C VAL A 111 -7.66 1.78 8.65
N GLU A 112 -7.26 2.21 7.47
CA GLU A 112 -7.44 1.48 6.21
C GLU A 112 -6.07 1.18 5.62
N ILE A 113 -5.88 -0.01 5.05
CA ILE A 113 -4.62 -0.42 4.44
C ILE A 113 -4.79 -0.49 2.93
N ALA A 114 -3.87 0.11 2.18
CA ALA A 114 -3.73 -0.07 0.76
C ALA A 114 -2.34 -0.64 0.45
N CYS A 115 -2.25 -1.76 -0.26
CA CYS A 115 -0.96 -2.42 -0.51
C CYS A 115 -0.93 -3.22 -1.83
N GLU A 116 0.27 -3.43 -2.36
CA GLU A 116 0.46 -4.12 -3.64
C GLU A 116 0.34 -5.66 -3.55
N SER A 117 0.95 -6.26 -2.53
CA SER A 117 1.14 -7.71 -2.44
C SER A 117 0.80 -8.25 -1.07
N ILE A 118 -0.47 -8.60 -0.83
CA ILE A 118 -0.94 -9.11 0.48
C ILE A 118 -0.34 -10.47 0.88
N GLN A 119 0.21 -11.19 -0.09
CA GLN A 119 0.83 -12.51 0.07
C GLN A 119 2.28 -12.41 0.56
N ALA A 120 2.86 -11.20 0.58
CA ALA A 120 4.25 -10.97 0.96
C ALA A 120 4.35 -9.88 2.04
N ASN A 121 5.47 -9.91 2.76
CA ASN A 121 5.83 -8.82 3.65
C ASN A 121 6.25 -7.59 2.83
N PRO A 122 5.96 -6.37 3.31
CA PRO A 122 5.39 -6.06 4.63
C PRO A 122 3.86 -6.12 4.72
N SER A 123 3.15 -6.22 3.60
CA SER A 123 1.69 -6.12 3.55
C SER A 123 0.99 -7.16 4.43
N SER A 124 1.41 -8.42 4.39
CA SER A 124 0.82 -9.49 5.21
C SER A 124 1.05 -9.26 6.71
N ALA A 125 2.25 -8.83 7.09
CA ALA A 125 2.58 -8.49 8.47
C ALA A 125 1.69 -7.36 8.99
N VAL A 126 1.51 -6.29 8.22
CA VAL A 126 0.69 -5.14 8.61
C VAL A 126 -0.79 -5.51 8.67
N ALA A 127 -1.28 -6.32 7.73
CA ALA A 127 -2.63 -6.84 7.77
C ALA A 127 -2.88 -7.69 9.02
N LYS A 128 -1.90 -8.47 9.47
CA LYS A 128 -1.98 -9.22 10.73
C LYS A 128 -1.93 -8.31 11.97
N ILE A 129 -1.16 -7.21 11.92
CA ILE A 129 -1.08 -6.25 13.03
C ILE A 129 -2.40 -5.50 13.20
N PHE A 130 -2.91 -4.90 12.14
CA PHE A 130 -4.19 -4.19 12.15
C PHE A 130 -5.33 -5.17 11.81
N GLY A 131 -5.62 -6.11 12.72
CA GLY A 131 -6.49 -7.27 12.48
C GLY A 131 -7.91 -6.95 11.99
N GLU A 132 -8.40 -5.73 12.26
CA GLU A 132 -9.77 -5.30 11.94
C GLU A 132 -9.86 -4.29 10.78
N SER A 133 -8.72 -3.86 10.23
CA SER A 133 -8.71 -2.80 9.20
C SER A 133 -9.12 -3.34 7.83
N PRO A 134 -9.97 -2.63 7.04
CA PRO A 134 -10.22 -3.00 5.65
C PRO A 134 -8.94 -2.88 4.83
N ILE A 135 -8.83 -3.75 3.81
CA ILE A 135 -7.67 -3.83 2.93
C ILE A 135 -8.09 -3.54 1.50
N HIS A 136 -7.36 -2.66 0.82
CA HIS A 136 -7.48 -2.36 -0.59
C HIS A 136 -6.21 -2.84 -1.29
N LEU A 137 -6.33 -3.72 -2.28
CA LEU A 137 -5.15 -4.11 -3.06
C LEU A 137 -5.01 -3.20 -4.26
N TYR A 138 -3.79 -3.00 -4.72
CA TYR A 138 -3.56 -2.40 -6.03
C TYR A 138 -2.46 -3.15 -6.79
N ALA A 139 -2.65 -3.39 -8.08
CA ALA A 139 -1.67 -4.08 -8.89
C ALA A 139 -0.45 -3.18 -9.17
N ASP A 140 0.73 -3.67 -8.81
CA ASP A 140 2.04 -3.07 -9.10
C ASP A 140 2.73 -3.72 -10.31
N GLY A 141 2.06 -4.67 -10.99
CA GLY A 141 2.59 -5.33 -12.17
C GLY A 141 1.68 -6.42 -12.73
N LEU A 142 2.22 -7.20 -13.66
CA LEU A 142 1.47 -8.22 -14.40
C LEU A 142 1.06 -9.44 -13.56
N MET A 143 1.67 -9.63 -12.38
CA MET A 143 1.39 -10.80 -11.55
C MET A 143 -0.07 -10.85 -11.07
N SER A 144 -0.74 -9.71 -10.95
CA SER A 144 -2.16 -9.62 -10.52
C SER A 144 -3.15 -10.21 -11.54
N TYR A 145 -2.72 -10.43 -12.78
CA TYR A 145 -3.54 -11.07 -13.82
C TYR A 145 -3.50 -12.59 -13.79
N GLY A 146 -2.57 -13.17 -13.02
CA GLY A 146 -2.60 -14.60 -12.71
C GLY A 146 -3.46 -14.90 -11.47
N PRO A 147 -3.86 -16.16 -11.27
CA PRO A 147 -4.49 -16.59 -10.02
C PRO A 147 -3.60 -16.33 -8.82
N THR A 148 -4.20 -16.24 -7.63
CA THR A 148 -3.47 -16.14 -6.37
C THR A 148 -2.48 -17.32 -6.24
N ARG A 149 -1.21 -16.99 -6.00
CA ARG A 149 -0.10 -17.96 -6.08
C ARG A 149 0.24 -18.60 -4.73
N SER A 150 -0.18 -17.97 -3.64
CA SER A 150 0.12 -18.38 -2.28
C SER A 150 -1.14 -18.42 -1.45
N LYS A 151 -1.21 -19.38 -0.53
CA LYS A 151 -2.37 -19.50 0.37
C LYS A 151 -2.48 -18.23 1.21
N ILE A 152 -3.61 -17.53 1.10
CA ILE A 152 -3.95 -16.39 1.96
C ILE A 152 -4.71 -16.91 3.18
N ASP A 153 -4.39 -16.37 4.36
CA ASP A 153 -5.18 -16.61 5.56
C ASP A 153 -6.61 -16.09 5.33
N PRO A 154 -7.66 -16.91 5.48
CA PRO A 154 -9.04 -16.46 5.28
C PRO A 154 -9.41 -15.22 6.11
N LEU A 155 -8.83 -15.04 7.30
CA LEU A 155 -9.05 -13.86 8.13
C LEU A 155 -8.49 -12.58 7.49
N ILE A 156 -7.47 -12.68 6.65
CA ILE A 156 -6.94 -11.55 5.87
C ILE A 156 -7.71 -11.42 4.55
N GLY A 157 -7.92 -12.52 3.84
CA GLY A 157 -8.54 -12.49 2.51
C GLY A 157 -9.96 -11.91 2.52
N THR A 158 -10.76 -12.25 3.52
CA THR A 158 -12.14 -11.73 3.69
C THR A 158 -12.21 -10.24 4.02
N ARG A 159 -11.10 -9.61 4.40
CA ARG A 159 -11.02 -8.16 4.67
C ARG A 159 -10.66 -7.34 3.43
N VAL A 160 -10.24 -8.00 2.35
CA VAL A 160 -9.91 -7.34 1.10
C VAL A 160 -11.20 -6.88 0.42
N GLN A 161 -11.34 -5.57 0.24
CA GLN A 161 -12.56 -4.94 -0.28
C GLN A 161 -12.58 -4.89 -1.81
N ARG A 162 -11.41 -4.71 -2.42
CA ARG A 162 -11.25 -4.52 -3.86
C ARG A 162 -9.81 -4.68 -4.30
N LEU A 163 -9.63 -4.89 -5.60
CA LEU A 163 -8.33 -4.90 -6.28
C LEU A 163 -8.30 -3.79 -7.34
N LEU A 164 -7.59 -2.71 -7.05
CA LEU A 164 -7.33 -1.65 -8.02
C LEU A 164 -6.31 -2.15 -9.06
N HIS A 165 -6.53 -1.90 -10.34
CA HIS A 165 -5.58 -2.31 -11.37
C HIS A 165 -5.56 -1.34 -12.55
N LEU A 166 -4.42 -1.25 -13.25
CA LEU A 166 -4.35 -0.57 -14.52
C LEU A 166 -4.99 -1.44 -15.62
N ASP A 167 -5.57 -0.85 -16.66
CA ASP A 167 -6.05 -1.62 -17.82
C ASP A 167 -4.93 -1.77 -18.85
N LEU A 168 -3.94 -2.63 -18.55
CA LEU A 168 -2.73 -2.80 -19.38
C LEU A 168 -3.02 -3.52 -20.71
N VAL A 169 -3.99 -4.43 -20.70
CA VAL A 169 -4.45 -5.17 -21.88
C VAL A 169 -5.97 -5.06 -21.92
N PRO A 170 -6.55 -4.40 -22.94
CA PRO A 170 -7.99 -4.14 -22.99
C PRO A 170 -8.83 -5.41 -22.82
N GLY A 171 -9.70 -5.40 -21.80
CA GLY A 171 -10.63 -6.50 -21.51
C GLY A 171 -10.02 -7.66 -20.71
N LEU A 172 -8.72 -7.63 -20.41
CA LEU A 172 -8.09 -8.60 -19.53
C LEU A 172 -8.44 -8.28 -18.08
N ARG A 173 -9.14 -9.20 -17.40
CA ARG A 173 -9.49 -9.05 -15.99
C ARG A 173 -8.44 -9.70 -15.08
N PRO A 174 -8.06 -9.06 -13.97
CA PRO A 174 -7.25 -9.70 -12.93
C PRO A 174 -7.90 -11.00 -12.41
N LEU A 175 -7.07 -12.00 -12.10
CA LEU A 175 -7.51 -13.25 -11.46
C LEU A 175 -7.09 -13.35 -9.99
N LEU A 176 -6.24 -12.43 -9.54
CA LEU A 176 -5.79 -12.33 -8.16
C LEU A 176 -6.98 -12.09 -7.23
N MET A 177 -7.05 -12.87 -6.15
CA MET A 177 -8.07 -12.81 -5.09
C MET A 177 -9.50 -13.17 -5.53
N THR A 178 -9.68 -13.80 -6.69
CA THR A 178 -11.00 -14.25 -7.15
C THR A 178 -11.60 -15.32 -6.24
N GLU A 179 -10.79 -16.10 -5.52
CA GLU A 179 -11.27 -17.08 -4.53
C GLU A 179 -11.89 -16.45 -3.27
N PHE A 180 -11.75 -15.13 -3.10
CA PHE A 180 -12.37 -14.34 -2.04
C PHE A 180 -13.45 -13.39 -2.58
N ASP A 181 -13.89 -13.58 -3.83
CA ASP A 181 -14.86 -12.72 -4.52
C ASP A 181 -14.47 -11.23 -4.52
N VAL A 182 -13.17 -10.93 -4.57
CA VAL A 182 -12.66 -9.55 -4.58
C VAL A 182 -12.89 -8.92 -5.96
N GLU A 183 -13.65 -7.83 -5.99
CA GLU A 183 -13.95 -7.12 -7.23
C GLU A 183 -12.75 -6.30 -7.73
N PRO A 184 -12.35 -6.45 -9.01
CA PRO A 184 -11.34 -5.61 -9.63
C PRO A 184 -11.92 -4.25 -10.04
N GLU A 185 -11.21 -3.18 -9.71
CA GLU A 185 -11.56 -1.80 -10.04
C GLU A 185 -10.45 -1.16 -10.90
N VAL A 186 -10.81 -0.56 -12.02
CA VAL A 186 -9.81 0.04 -12.93
C VAL A 186 -9.34 1.39 -12.37
N VAL A 187 -8.02 1.56 -12.26
CA VAL A 187 -7.37 2.86 -12.08
C VAL A 187 -7.33 3.55 -13.45
N PRO A 188 -7.91 4.75 -13.61
CA PRO A 188 -7.97 5.41 -14.91
C PRO A 188 -6.58 5.62 -15.53
N THR A 189 -6.36 5.03 -16.71
CA THR A 189 -5.07 5.10 -17.42
C THR A 189 -4.58 6.53 -17.62
N ILE A 190 -5.50 7.48 -17.86
CA ILE A 190 -5.16 8.88 -18.04
C ILE A 190 -4.56 9.51 -16.76
N GLU A 191 -5.03 9.15 -15.58
CA GLU A 191 -4.47 9.65 -14.32
C GLU A 191 -3.10 9.04 -14.06
N PHE A 192 -2.93 7.75 -14.37
CA PHE A 192 -1.63 7.09 -14.27
C PHE A 192 -0.58 7.70 -15.21
N LEU A 193 -0.94 7.97 -16.47
CA LEU A 193 -0.03 8.60 -17.43
C LEU A 193 0.38 10.02 -17.00
N LYS A 194 -0.50 10.80 -16.38
CA LYS A 194 -0.15 12.11 -15.81
C LYS A 194 0.90 11.97 -14.71
N VAL A 195 0.70 11.04 -13.78
CA VAL A 195 1.65 10.77 -12.69
C VAL A 195 3.02 10.34 -13.24
N LEU A 196 3.05 9.45 -14.24
CA LEU A 196 4.31 9.07 -14.89
C LEU A 196 4.99 10.24 -15.61
N GLY A 197 4.22 11.12 -16.25
CA GLY A 197 4.74 12.34 -16.88
C GLY A 197 5.40 13.28 -15.86
N GLU A 198 4.79 13.47 -14.69
CA GLU A 198 5.34 14.26 -13.59
C GLU A 198 6.62 13.64 -13.02
N LEU A 199 6.66 12.32 -12.87
CA LEU A 199 7.84 11.59 -12.44
C LEU A 199 9.00 11.76 -13.41
N ALA A 200 8.74 11.64 -14.71
CA ALA A 200 9.75 11.81 -15.76
C ALA A 200 10.29 13.25 -15.77
N ALA A 201 9.40 14.25 -15.74
CA ALA A 201 9.80 15.67 -15.73
C ALA A 201 10.57 16.09 -14.48
N SER A 202 10.38 15.37 -13.35
CA SER A 202 11.07 15.65 -12.08
C SER A 202 12.37 14.83 -11.90
N ALA A 203 12.70 13.95 -12.85
CA ALA A 203 13.92 13.15 -12.85
C ALA A 203 15.04 13.77 -13.69
N GLU A 204 14.73 14.79 -14.48
CA GLU A 204 15.68 15.67 -15.19
C GLU A 204 16.24 16.77 -14.28
#